data_AF-A0A1P8APA5-F1
#
_entry.id   AF-A0A1P8APA5-F1
#
_cell.length_a   1.000
_cell.length_b   1.000
_cell.length_c   1.000
_cell.angle_alpha   90.00
_cell.angle_beta   90.00
_cell.angle_gamma   90.00
#
_symmetry.space_group_name_H-M   'P 1'
#
loop_
_entity.id
_entity.type
_entity.pdbx_description
1 polymer ?
#
loop_
_entity_poly.entity_id
_entity_poly.type
_entity_poly.pdbx_seq_one_letter_code
_entity_poly.pdbx_strand_id
1 'polypeptide(L)'
;MYSQSPIDIFEGIFVVTYKSWLRNLNTEKENASNFPSSLYIFQPLSVSLPLCSFSNIFFRVGTTSLIIIFSTPINKRYILEFHFGAQTKLVQHSSYMALRRCLPQYSTTSSYLSKIWGFRMHGTKAAASVVEEHVSGAEREDEEYADVDWDNLGFSLVRTDFMFATKSCRDGNFEQGYLSRYGNIELNPAAGILNYGQGLIEGMKAYRGEDGRVLLFRPELNAMRMKIGAERMCMHSPSVHQFIEGVKQTVLANRRWVPPPGKGSLYLRPLLFGSGASLGVAAASEYTFLVFGSPVQNYFKEGTAALNLYVEEVIPRAYLGGTGGVKAISNYGPVLEVMRRAKSRGFSDVLYLDADTGKNIEEVSAANIFLVKGNTIVTPATSGTILGGITRKSIIEIALDLGYKVEERSVPVEELKEAEEVFCTGTAAGVASVGSITFKNTRTEYKVGDGIVTQQLRSILVGIQTGSIQDTKDWVLQIA
;
A
#
# COMPACT_ATOMS: atom_id res chain seq x y z
N MET A 1 23.34 7.65 -46.54
CA MET A 1 23.28 6.44 -47.39
C MET A 1 22.01 5.69 -47.04
N TYR A 2 21.06 5.68 -47.97
CA TYR A 2 19.75 5.03 -48.04
C TYR A 2 19.04 4.57 -46.75
N SER A 3 18.00 5.32 -46.35
CA SER A 3 16.92 4.83 -45.49
C SER A 3 16.10 3.81 -46.29
N GLN A 4 16.25 2.52 -46.00
CA GLN A 4 15.33 1.51 -46.53
C GLN A 4 13.92 1.76 -45.97
N SER A 5 12.92 1.64 -46.83
CA SER A 5 11.54 1.80 -46.41
C SER A 5 11.15 0.61 -45.52
N PRO A 6 10.17 0.76 -44.61
CA PRO A 6 9.69 -0.36 -43.80
C PRO A 6 9.31 -1.58 -44.66
N ILE A 7 8.82 -1.35 -45.88
CA ILE A 7 8.43 -2.38 -46.86
C ILE A 7 9.61 -3.27 -47.25
N ASP A 8 10.82 -2.72 -47.41
CA ASP A 8 12.02 -3.48 -47.79
C ASP A 8 12.49 -4.43 -46.67
N ILE A 9 12.31 -4.00 -45.41
CA ILE A 9 12.57 -4.81 -44.22
C ILE A 9 11.53 -5.95 -44.10
N PHE A 10 10.28 -5.68 -44.48
CA PHE A 10 9.20 -6.66 -44.47
C PHE A 10 9.35 -7.74 -45.54
N GLU A 11 9.81 -7.41 -46.76
CA GLU A 11 10.11 -8.42 -47.79
C GLU A 11 11.23 -9.38 -47.34
N GLY A 12 12.26 -8.87 -46.66
CA GLY A 12 13.35 -9.68 -46.12
C GLY A 12 12.88 -10.72 -45.08
N ILE A 13 12.00 -10.30 -44.16
CA ILE A 13 11.42 -11.19 -43.13
C ILE A 13 10.50 -12.23 -43.79
N PHE A 14 9.69 -11.84 -44.75
CA PHE A 14 8.77 -12.74 -45.45
C PHE A 14 9.52 -13.86 -46.19
N VAL A 15 10.59 -13.52 -46.92
CA VAL A 15 11.39 -14.49 -47.70
C VAL A 15 12.10 -15.52 -46.82
N VAL A 16 12.66 -15.11 -45.68
CA VAL A 16 13.36 -16.00 -44.74
C VAL A 16 12.38 -16.98 -44.08
N THR A 17 11.23 -16.48 -43.65
CA THR A 17 10.22 -17.28 -42.93
C THR A 17 9.51 -18.26 -43.88
N TYR A 18 9.20 -17.84 -45.11
CA TYR A 18 8.59 -18.70 -46.13
C TYR A 18 9.53 -19.82 -46.61
N LYS A 19 10.84 -19.54 -46.79
CA LYS A 19 11.83 -20.58 -47.14
C LYS A 19 12.07 -21.59 -46.01
N SER A 20 11.99 -21.16 -44.76
CA SER A 20 12.10 -22.05 -43.59
C SER A 20 10.86 -22.95 -43.47
N TRP A 21 9.67 -22.41 -43.71
CA TRP A 21 8.41 -23.16 -43.76
C TRP A 21 8.37 -24.22 -44.87
N LEU A 22 8.79 -23.87 -46.09
CA LEU A 22 8.88 -24.83 -47.21
C LEU A 22 9.89 -25.96 -46.98
N ARG A 23 10.98 -25.73 -46.22
CA ARG A 23 11.92 -26.78 -45.83
C ARG A 23 11.30 -27.79 -44.88
N ASN A 24 10.55 -27.32 -43.87
CA ASN A 24 9.91 -28.20 -42.89
C ASN A 24 8.74 -29.01 -43.48
N LEU A 25 8.03 -28.46 -44.47
CA LEU A 25 6.98 -29.18 -45.21
C LEU A 25 7.51 -30.35 -46.06
N ASN A 26 8.74 -30.28 -46.55
CA ASN A 26 9.34 -31.36 -47.34
C ASN A 26 9.88 -32.51 -46.47
N THR A 27 10.16 -32.27 -45.20
CA THR A 27 10.59 -33.30 -44.23
C THR A 27 9.42 -34.07 -43.61
N GLU A 28 8.20 -33.53 -43.63
CA GLU A 28 7.02 -34.16 -43.01
C GLU A 28 6.08 -34.86 -44.01
N LYS A 29 6.43 -34.91 -45.30
CA LYS A 29 5.63 -35.60 -46.34
C LYS A 29 5.59 -37.12 -46.21
N GLU A 30 6.39 -37.74 -45.34
CA GLU A 30 6.41 -39.21 -45.18
C GLU A 30 5.38 -39.77 -44.20
N ASN A 31 4.64 -38.94 -43.45
CA ASN A 31 3.58 -39.44 -42.55
C ASN A 31 2.35 -38.52 -42.56
N ALA A 32 1.58 -38.56 -43.64
CA ALA A 32 0.37 -37.76 -43.79
C ALA A 32 -0.91 -38.64 -43.83
N SER A 33 -1.42 -39.00 -42.65
CA SER A 33 -2.86 -39.20 -42.45
C SER A 33 -3.23 -38.84 -41.01
N ASN A 34 -3.99 -37.75 -40.89
CA ASN A 34 -4.59 -37.15 -39.68
C ASN A 34 -3.72 -36.13 -38.89
N PHE A 35 -3.99 -34.84 -39.10
CA PHE A 35 -3.79 -33.80 -38.07
C PHE A 35 -4.96 -32.80 -38.07
N PRO A 36 -5.60 -32.51 -36.91
CA PRO A 36 -6.55 -31.43 -36.76
C PRO A 36 -5.82 -30.09 -36.57
N SER A 37 -6.54 -28.98 -36.78
CA SER A 37 -6.10 -27.59 -36.65
C SER A 37 -5.47 -27.29 -35.28
N SER A 38 -4.14 -27.38 -35.19
CA SER A 38 -3.34 -27.01 -34.02
C SER A 38 -2.71 -25.62 -34.18
N LEU A 39 -2.73 -24.85 -33.08
CA LEU A 39 -1.96 -23.61 -32.92
C LEU A 39 -0.49 -24.00 -32.74
N TYR A 40 0.36 -23.71 -33.73
CA TYR A 40 1.80 -23.90 -33.60
C TYR A 40 2.43 -22.66 -32.96
N ILE A 41 2.94 -22.81 -31.72
CA ILE A 41 3.78 -21.82 -31.06
C ILE A 41 5.23 -22.24 -31.31
N PHE A 42 5.90 -21.60 -32.26
CA PHE A 42 7.35 -21.75 -32.40
C PHE A 42 8.06 -20.89 -31.36
N GLN A 43 9.12 -21.44 -30.72
CA GLN A 43 10.02 -20.66 -29.89
C GLN A 43 10.58 -19.46 -30.67
N PRO A 44 10.87 -18.33 -30.01
CA PRO A 44 11.32 -17.13 -30.70
C PRO A 44 12.67 -17.39 -31.36
N LEU A 45 12.70 -17.50 -32.69
CA LEU A 45 13.94 -17.31 -33.42
C LEU A 45 14.35 -15.85 -33.28
N SER A 46 15.50 -15.60 -32.66
CA SER A 46 16.17 -14.30 -32.73
C SER A 46 16.62 -14.06 -34.17
N VAL A 47 15.80 -13.35 -34.95
CA VAL A 47 16.20 -12.88 -36.27
C VAL A 47 17.00 -11.59 -36.07
N SER A 48 18.33 -11.70 -36.08
CA SER A 48 19.23 -10.55 -36.06
C SER A 48 19.27 -9.92 -37.45
N LEU A 49 18.39 -8.95 -37.71
CA LEU A 49 18.59 -7.96 -38.79
C LEU A 49 19.31 -6.74 -38.20
N PRO A 50 20.27 -6.15 -38.92
CA PRO A 50 20.98 -4.98 -38.43
C PRO A 50 20.00 -3.81 -38.44
N LEU A 51 19.51 -3.41 -37.25
CA LEU A 51 18.96 -2.09 -36.86
C LEU A 51 17.61 -2.06 -36.12
N CYS A 52 16.98 -3.17 -35.70
CA CYS A 52 15.86 -3.10 -34.73
C CYS A 52 15.68 -4.41 -33.92
N SER A 53 15.62 -4.29 -32.59
CA SER A 53 15.24 -5.36 -31.67
C SER A 53 13.72 -5.35 -31.48
N PHE A 54 13.04 -6.46 -31.79
CA PHE A 54 11.62 -6.65 -31.56
C PHE A 54 11.41 -7.66 -30.44
N SER A 55 10.52 -7.36 -29.51
CA SER A 55 10.11 -8.26 -28.43
C SER A 55 8.65 -8.67 -28.60
N ASN A 56 8.33 -9.91 -28.19
CA ASN A 56 6.97 -10.47 -28.17
C ASN A 56 6.28 -10.51 -29.54
N ILE A 57 6.74 -11.39 -30.43
CA ILE A 57 6.10 -11.67 -31.73
C ILE A 57 5.23 -12.93 -31.59
N PHE A 58 3.96 -12.83 -31.94
CA PHE A 58 2.99 -13.93 -31.94
C PHE A 58 2.46 -14.18 -33.35
N PHE A 59 2.35 -15.45 -33.72
CA PHE A 59 1.81 -15.89 -35.00
C PHE A 59 0.53 -16.70 -34.78
N ARG A 60 -0.48 -16.46 -35.61
CA ARG A 60 -1.66 -17.31 -35.73
C ARG A 60 -1.88 -17.65 -37.19
N VAL A 61 -1.73 -18.93 -37.53
CA VAL A 61 -1.97 -19.44 -38.89
C VAL A 61 -3.38 -20.01 -38.94
N GLY A 62 -4.23 -19.42 -39.76
CA GLY A 62 -5.55 -19.93 -40.12
C GLY A 62 -5.53 -20.59 -41.50
N THR A 63 -6.63 -21.23 -41.88
CA THR A 63 -6.78 -21.89 -43.19
C THR A 63 -6.78 -20.92 -44.37
N THR A 64 -7.11 -19.65 -44.14
CA THR A 64 -7.22 -18.61 -45.18
C THR A 64 -6.45 -17.32 -44.85
N SER A 65 -5.83 -17.23 -43.67
CA SER A 65 -5.02 -16.07 -43.30
C SER A 65 -3.87 -16.37 -42.33
N LEU A 66 -2.87 -15.50 -42.33
CA LEU A 66 -1.79 -15.44 -41.34
C LEU A 66 -1.89 -14.11 -40.59
N ILE A 67 -2.00 -14.18 -39.27
CA ILE A 67 -2.00 -13.01 -38.39
C ILE A 67 -0.69 -12.94 -37.60
N ILE A 68 -0.03 -11.79 -37.64
CA ILE A 68 1.21 -11.50 -36.91
C ILE A 68 0.95 -10.33 -35.96
N ILE A 69 1.24 -10.54 -34.66
CA ILE A 69 1.13 -9.50 -33.64
C ILE A 69 2.52 -9.26 -33.06
N PHE A 70 2.97 -8.01 -33.06
CA PHE A 70 4.26 -7.65 -32.47
C PHE A 70 4.22 -6.29 -31.77
N SER A 71 5.15 -6.10 -30.84
CA SER A 71 5.30 -4.86 -30.09
C SER A 71 6.65 -4.21 -30.42
N THR A 72 6.66 -2.88 -30.56
CA THR A 72 7.92 -2.13 -30.67
C THR A 72 8.49 -1.79 -29.29
N PRO A 73 9.78 -1.44 -29.17
CA PRO A 73 10.41 -1.06 -27.90
C PRO A 73 9.73 0.09 -27.14
N ILE A 74 8.89 0.87 -27.82
CA ILE A 74 8.08 1.96 -27.24
C ILE A 74 6.63 1.55 -26.93
N ASN A 75 6.37 0.24 -26.74
CA ASN A 75 5.07 -0.33 -26.34
C ASN A 75 3.89 -0.04 -27.28
N LYS A 76 4.15 0.17 -28.58
CA LYS A 76 3.07 0.17 -29.59
C LYS A 76 2.87 -1.24 -30.14
N ARG A 77 1.62 -1.73 -30.12
CA ARG A 77 1.23 -3.03 -30.66
C ARG A 77 0.74 -2.89 -32.10
N TYR A 78 1.19 -3.77 -32.97
CA TYR A 78 0.79 -3.85 -34.37
C TYR A 78 0.20 -5.24 -34.65
N ILE A 79 -0.84 -5.27 -35.49
CA ILE A 79 -1.47 -6.50 -35.98
C ILE A 79 -1.41 -6.44 -37.51
N LEU A 80 -0.79 -7.45 -38.12
CA LEU A 80 -0.77 -7.65 -39.57
C LEU A 80 -1.57 -8.91 -39.90
N GLU A 81 -2.49 -8.83 -40.85
CA GLU A 81 -3.27 -9.96 -41.34
C GLU A 81 -3.07 -10.13 -42.85
N PHE A 82 -2.66 -11.32 -43.27
CA PHE A 82 -2.41 -11.68 -44.67
C PHE A 82 -3.39 -12.75 -45.09
N HIS A 83 -4.18 -12.54 -46.15
CA HIS A 83 -5.09 -13.56 -46.67
C HIS A 83 -4.45 -14.35 -47.81
N PHE A 84 -4.59 -15.68 -47.77
CA PHE A 84 -4.10 -16.58 -48.80
C PHE A 84 -5.15 -16.73 -49.92
N GLY A 85 -4.97 -16.02 -51.03
CA GLY A 85 -5.71 -16.26 -52.29
C GLY A 85 -6.37 -15.03 -52.94
N ALA A 86 -5.98 -14.80 -54.20
CA ALA A 86 -6.55 -13.96 -55.27
C ALA A 86 -6.57 -12.41 -55.11
N GLN A 87 -5.57 -11.77 -55.75
CA GLN A 87 -5.39 -10.36 -56.13
C GLN A 87 -5.34 -9.30 -55.01
N THR A 88 -4.13 -8.80 -54.79
CA THR A 88 -3.78 -7.62 -54.00
C THR A 88 -4.49 -6.36 -54.52
N LYS A 89 -5.40 -5.80 -53.71
CA LYS A 89 -5.76 -4.36 -53.73
C LYS A 89 -5.43 -3.77 -52.37
N LEU A 90 -4.51 -2.81 -52.35
CA LEU A 90 -4.16 -2.01 -51.18
C LEU A 90 -5.33 -1.07 -50.87
N VAL A 91 -6.07 -1.32 -49.78
CA VAL A 91 -7.04 -0.34 -49.24
C VAL A 91 -6.43 0.30 -48.01
N GLN A 92 -6.06 1.57 -48.14
CA GLN A 92 -5.56 2.41 -47.06
C GLN A 92 -6.76 2.94 -46.26
N HIS A 93 -7.01 2.39 -45.06
CA HIS A 93 -7.92 3.03 -44.11
C HIS A 93 -7.14 4.01 -43.22
N SER A 94 -7.36 5.30 -43.48
CA SER A 94 -7.07 6.41 -42.57
C SER A 94 -8.39 6.99 -42.12
N SER A 95 -8.64 7.10 -40.80
CA SER A 95 -9.48 8.11 -40.12
C SER A 95 -9.61 7.76 -38.63
N TYR A 96 -9.00 8.49 -37.70
CA TYR A 96 -9.36 9.79 -37.06
C TYR A 96 -10.10 9.61 -35.71
N MET A 97 -9.45 10.05 -34.63
CA MET A 97 -10.07 10.39 -33.34
C MET A 97 -9.82 11.88 -33.11
N ALA A 98 -10.87 12.71 -33.10
CA ALA A 98 -10.77 14.15 -32.92
C ALA A 98 -10.89 14.53 -31.44
N LEU A 99 -9.86 15.20 -30.92
CA LEU A 99 -9.85 15.97 -29.68
C LEU A 99 -10.35 17.40 -29.95
N ARG A 100 -11.20 17.95 -29.09
CA ARG A 100 -11.50 19.40 -29.02
C ARG A 100 -10.96 19.99 -27.72
N ARG A 101 -10.13 21.04 -27.82
CA ARG A 101 -9.99 22.12 -26.83
C ARG A 101 -9.70 23.46 -27.52
N CYS A 102 -10.55 24.43 -27.16
CA CYS A 102 -10.50 25.90 -27.13
C CYS A 102 -9.48 26.75 -27.93
N LEU A 103 -10.09 27.72 -28.66
CA LEU A 103 -9.78 29.18 -28.83
C LEU A 103 -8.60 29.61 -29.75
N PRO A 104 -8.57 30.87 -30.28
CA PRO A 104 -9.63 31.89 -30.52
C PRO A 104 -9.59 32.55 -31.94
N GLN A 105 -10.63 33.35 -32.26
CA GLN A 105 -10.61 34.71 -32.86
C GLN A 105 -11.65 34.98 -33.98
N TYR A 106 -12.43 36.05 -33.74
CA TYR A 106 -13.03 37.08 -34.62
C TYR A 106 -13.68 36.64 -35.96
N SER A 107 -14.90 37.06 -36.33
CA SER A 107 -15.57 38.37 -36.19
C SER A 107 -17.01 38.28 -36.74
N THR A 108 -17.89 39.19 -36.26
CA THR A 108 -19.14 39.74 -36.89
C THR A 108 -20.25 38.77 -37.32
N THR A 109 -21.56 38.94 -37.12
CA THR A 109 -22.55 39.96 -36.74
C THR A 109 -23.87 39.16 -36.66
N SER A 110 -24.76 39.28 -35.68
CA SER A 110 -25.93 40.17 -35.72
C SER A 110 -26.97 39.57 -34.75
N SER A 111 -27.63 40.46 -34.01
CA SER A 111 -28.77 40.25 -33.12
C SER A 111 -29.95 39.51 -33.76
N TYR A 112 -30.74 38.78 -32.96
CA TYR A 112 -32.21 38.97 -32.89
C TYR A 112 -32.79 38.48 -31.55
N LEU A 113 -33.63 39.34 -30.99
CA LEU A 113 -34.41 39.22 -29.76
C LEU A 113 -35.73 38.47 -29.99
N SER A 114 -36.36 38.12 -28.85
CA SER A 114 -37.82 37.97 -28.64
C SER A 114 -38.39 36.56 -28.90
N LYS A 115 -39.40 36.03 -28.19
CA LYS A 115 -40.22 36.42 -27.03
C LYS A 115 -41.22 35.24 -26.83
N ILE A 116 -41.58 34.89 -25.59
CA ILE A 116 -42.99 34.59 -25.10
C ILE A 116 -43.71 33.35 -25.72
N TRP A 117 -44.49 32.47 -25.07
CA TRP A 117 -45.22 32.26 -23.78
C TRP A 117 -45.30 30.71 -23.60
N GLY A 118 -45.53 30.06 -22.45
CA GLY A 118 -46.37 30.36 -21.30
C GLY A 118 -47.39 29.22 -21.14
N PHE A 119 -47.25 28.39 -20.10
CA PHE A 119 -48.39 27.69 -19.49
C PHE A 119 -48.12 27.51 -17.98
N ARG A 120 -49.06 28.04 -17.20
CA ARG A 120 -49.19 27.95 -15.74
C ARG A 120 -50.22 26.86 -15.43
N MET A 121 -50.09 26.21 -14.28
CA MET A 121 -51.11 26.05 -13.20
C MET A 121 -50.49 25.11 -12.13
N HIS A 122 -50.07 25.65 -10.97
CA HIS A 122 -50.75 25.59 -9.65
C HIS A 122 -50.78 24.16 -9.05
N GLY A 123 -50.25 23.83 -7.88
CA GLY A 123 -49.73 24.59 -6.75
C GLY A 123 -50.39 24.10 -5.46
N THR A 124 -49.60 23.80 -4.42
CA THR A 124 -50.03 23.95 -3.01
C THR A 124 -48.82 24.36 -2.15
N LYS A 125 -49.07 25.38 -1.33
CA LYS A 125 -48.14 26.08 -0.44
C LYS A 125 -48.23 25.52 0.99
N ALA A 126 -47.13 25.59 1.72
CA ALA A 126 -47.05 26.07 3.12
C ALA A 126 -45.55 26.37 3.39
N ALA A 127 -45.09 27.62 3.23
CA ALA A 127 -45.07 28.71 4.20
C ALA A 127 -44.01 28.51 5.31
N ALA A 128 -42.94 29.28 5.19
CA ALA A 128 -41.88 29.49 6.17
C ALA A 128 -42.14 30.77 6.99
N SER A 129 -41.80 30.73 8.28
CA SER A 129 -41.42 31.88 9.11
C SER A 129 -40.72 31.31 10.35
N VAL A 130 -39.39 31.35 10.43
CA VAL A 130 -38.59 32.35 11.17
C VAL A 130 -39.00 32.44 12.64
N VAL A 131 -38.21 31.78 13.49
CA VAL A 131 -37.93 32.20 14.88
C VAL A 131 -36.42 32.21 14.99
N GLU A 132 -35.84 33.40 15.08
CA GLU A 132 -34.52 33.60 15.67
C GLU A 132 -34.67 33.37 17.17
N GLU A 133 -33.90 32.44 17.73
CA GLU A 133 -33.69 32.39 19.17
C GLU A 133 -32.21 32.17 19.47
N HIS A 134 -31.80 32.84 20.53
CA HIS A 134 -30.45 33.20 20.89
C HIS A 134 -29.49 32.01 21.08
N VAL A 135 -28.24 32.26 20.71
CA VAL A 135 -27.06 31.53 21.18
C VAL A 135 -26.99 31.60 22.71
N SER A 136 -27.21 30.47 23.37
CA SER A 136 -26.78 30.26 24.76
C SER A 136 -26.45 28.79 24.99
N GLY A 137 -25.16 28.51 25.23
CA GLY A 137 -24.68 27.23 25.75
C GLY A 137 -24.64 26.10 24.72
N ALA A 138 -23.45 25.83 24.17
CA ALA A 138 -23.16 24.47 23.75
C ALA A 138 -23.21 23.60 25.01
N GLU A 139 -24.36 22.97 25.27
CA GLU A 139 -24.43 21.83 26.15
C GLU A 139 -23.39 20.84 25.61
N ARG A 140 -22.33 20.59 26.40
CA ARG A 140 -21.54 19.38 26.20
C ARG A 140 -22.55 18.26 26.38
N GLU A 141 -23.01 17.65 25.30
CA GLU A 141 -23.59 16.31 25.40
C GLU A 141 -22.56 15.51 26.19
N ASP A 142 -22.94 15.08 27.40
CA ASP A 142 -22.11 14.22 28.23
C ASP A 142 -21.86 12.95 27.41
N GLU A 143 -20.74 12.93 26.67
CA GLU A 143 -20.35 11.78 25.87
C GLU A 143 -20.13 10.61 26.83
N GLU A 144 -21.13 9.74 26.93
CA GLU A 144 -20.99 8.53 27.72
C GLU A 144 -19.94 7.63 27.05
N TYR A 145 -18.77 7.54 27.69
CA TYR A 145 -17.72 6.61 27.30
C TYR A 145 -18.29 5.19 27.17
N ALA A 146 -17.64 4.34 26.37
CA ALA A 146 -17.95 2.91 26.42
C ALA A 146 -17.72 2.35 27.83
N ASP A 147 -18.59 1.43 28.26
CA ASP A 147 -18.43 0.69 29.53
C ASP A 147 -17.30 -0.34 29.38
N VAL A 148 -16.09 0.10 29.70
CA VAL A 148 -14.83 -0.64 29.54
C VAL A 148 -13.92 -0.31 30.72
N ASP A 149 -13.21 -1.32 31.22
CA ASP A 149 -12.10 -1.10 32.15
C ASP A 149 -10.88 -0.55 31.40
N TRP A 150 -10.84 0.78 31.30
CA TRP A 150 -9.80 1.51 30.56
C TRP A 150 -8.38 1.33 31.15
N ASP A 151 -8.27 0.94 32.43
CA ASP A 151 -6.99 0.76 33.11
C ASP A 151 -6.33 -0.59 32.83
N ASN A 152 -7.13 -1.59 32.40
CA ASN A 152 -6.66 -2.95 32.13
C ASN A 152 -6.77 -3.34 30.64
N LEU A 153 -6.72 -2.36 29.74
CA LEU A 153 -6.72 -2.61 28.30
C LEU A 153 -5.39 -3.20 27.81
N GLY A 154 -5.46 -4.37 27.18
CA GLY A 154 -4.35 -4.91 26.39
C GLY A 154 -4.31 -4.38 24.96
N PHE A 155 -3.42 -4.95 24.15
CA PHE A 155 -3.48 -4.85 22.70
C PHE A 155 -4.24 -6.06 22.13
N SER A 156 -5.53 -6.12 22.41
CA SER A 156 -6.44 -7.16 21.94
C SER A 156 -7.66 -6.55 21.28
N LEU A 157 -8.35 -7.34 20.47
CA LEU A 157 -9.59 -6.89 19.82
C LEU A 157 -10.68 -6.70 20.88
N VAL A 158 -11.10 -5.45 21.03
CA VAL A 158 -12.36 -5.05 21.66
C VAL A 158 -13.26 -4.56 20.54
N ARG A 159 -14.44 -5.18 20.41
CA ARG A 159 -15.37 -4.86 19.32
C ARG A 159 -15.97 -3.48 19.56
N THR A 160 -15.75 -2.58 18.62
CA THR A 160 -16.39 -1.26 18.56
C THR A 160 -17.72 -1.35 17.81
N ASP A 161 -18.49 -0.26 17.75
CA ASP A 161 -19.84 -0.27 17.21
C ASP A 161 -19.89 -0.36 15.68
N PHE A 162 -18.96 0.31 15.01
CA PHE A 162 -19.00 0.51 13.55
C PHE A 162 -17.67 0.22 12.87
N MET A 163 -17.75 -0.16 11.60
CA MET A 163 -16.65 -0.22 10.66
C MET A 163 -17.02 0.51 9.36
N PHE A 164 -16.02 1.01 8.65
CA PHE A 164 -16.19 1.63 7.34
C PHE A 164 -15.75 0.66 6.23
N ALA A 165 -16.45 0.63 5.11
CA ALA A 165 -16.04 -0.13 3.93
C ALA A 165 -16.35 0.58 2.62
N THR A 166 -15.52 0.33 1.61
CA THR A 166 -15.76 0.70 0.21
C THR A 166 -15.10 -0.32 -0.71
N LYS A 167 -15.59 -0.42 -1.95
CA LYS A 167 -15.11 -1.32 -2.99
C LYS A 167 -14.52 -0.55 -4.16
N SER A 168 -13.59 -1.18 -4.87
CA SER A 168 -13.10 -0.67 -6.13
C SER A 168 -14.11 -0.89 -7.25
N CYS A 169 -14.38 0.15 -8.03
CA CYS A 169 -15.00 0.11 -9.34
C CYS A 169 -14.12 -0.65 -10.35
N ARG A 170 -14.73 -1.05 -11.48
CA ARG A 170 -14.03 -1.74 -12.58
C ARG A 170 -12.93 -0.91 -13.25
N ASP A 171 -13.00 0.41 -13.14
CA ASP A 171 -12.01 1.37 -13.66
C ASP A 171 -10.84 1.61 -12.67
N GLY A 172 -10.87 0.97 -11.51
CA GLY A 172 -9.86 1.07 -10.46
C GLY A 172 -10.07 2.21 -9.46
N ASN A 173 -11.12 3.02 -9.62
CA ASN A 173 -11.52 4.00 -8.61
C ASN A 173 -12.26 3.30 -7.46
N PHE A 174 -12.45 3.98 -6.32
CA PHE A 174 -13.26 3.47 -5.21
C PHE A 174 -14.63 4.15 -5.16
N GLU A 175 -15.67 3.36 -4.89
CA GLU A 175 -17.04 3.84 -4.70
C GLU A 175 -17.16 4.71 -3.44
N GLN A 176 -18.30 5.38 -3.29
CA GLN A 176 -18.66 6.03 -2.04
C GLN A 176 -18.72 4.97 -0.93
N GLY A 177 -17.93 5.15 0.12
CA GLY A 177 -17.92 4.22 1.24
C GLY A 177 -19.14 4.38 2.16
N TYR A 178 -19.34 3.37 2.99
CA TYR A 178 -20.45 3.30 3.94
C TYR A 178 -19.98 2.82 5.31
N LEU A 179 -20.68 3.29 6.35
CA LEU A 179 -20.56 2.75 7.70
C LEU A 179 -21.52 1.58 7.87
N SER A 180 -21.07 0.54 8.55
CA SER A 180 -21.90 -0.59 8.97
C SER A 180 -21.57 -0.96 10.40
N ARG A 181 -22.46 -1.71 11.06
CA ARG A 181 -22.16 -2.28 12.36
C ARG A 181 -20.94 -3.20 12.25
N TYR A 182 -20.05 -3.15 13.24
CA TYR A 182 -18.91 -4.05 13.29
C TYR A 182 -19.38 -5.51 13.22
N GLY A 183 -18.79 -6.30 12.32
CA GLY A 183 -19.17 -7.68 12.13
C GLY A 183 -18.24 -8.44 11.20
N ASN A 184 -18.51 -9.73 11.04
CA ASN A 184 -17.82 -10.55 10.08
C ASN A 184 -18.08 -10.04 8.65
N ILE A 185 -17.08 -10.19 7.78
CA ILE A 185 -17.21 -9.91 6.36
C ILE A 185 -17.47 -11.20 5.58
N GLU A 186 -18.32 -11.12 4.56
CA GLU A 186 -18.54 -12.20 3.61
C GLU A 186 -17.51 -12.11 2.49
N LEU A 187 -16.85 -13.23 2.17
CA LEU A 187 -15.85 -13.32 1.10
C LEU A 187 -16.11 -14.54 0.23
N ASN A 188 -15.94 -14.36 -1.07
CA ASN A 188 -15.92 -15.48 -2.00
C ASN A 188 -14.71 -16.39 -1.65
N PRO A 189 -14.86 -17.73 -1.56
CA PRO A 189 -13.75 -18.63 -1.29
C PRO A 189 -12.59 -18.52 -2.29
N ALA A 190 -12.86 -18.13 -3.54
CA ALA A 190 -11.87 -17.88 -4.58
C ALA A 190 -11.27 -16.46 -4.54
N ALA A 191 -11.51 -15.67 -3.48
CA ALA A 191 -10.95 -14.32 -3.38
C ALA A 191 -9.41 -14.35 -3.37
N GLY A 192 -8.79 -13.41 -4.08
CA GLY A 192 -7.33 -13.33 -4.20
C GLY A 192 -6.61 -13.20 -2.85
N ILE A 193 -7.25 -12.56 -1.86
CA ILE A 193 -6.73 -12.48 -0.49
C ILE A 193 -6.59 -13.86 0.18
N LEU A 194 -7.55 -14.75 0.00
CA LEU A 194 -7.60 -16.06 0.67
C LEU A 194 -6.61 -17.06 0.06
N ASN A 195 -6.36 -16.95 -1.26
CA ASN A 195 -5.60 -17.94 -2.00
C ASN A 195 -4.16 -17.52 -2.28
N TYR A 196 -3.90 -16.23 -2.49
CA TYR A 196 -2.59 -15.73 -2.93
C TYR A 196 -2.06 -14.58 -2.07
N GLY A 197 -2.72 -14.26 -0.94
CA GLY A 197 -2.24 -13.28 0.02
C GLY A 197 -2.18 -11.84 -0.52
N GLN A 198 -2.97 -11.50 -1.55
CA GLN A 198 -3.00 -10.16 -2.13
C GLN A 198 -3.72 -9.17 -1.21
N GLY A 199 -3.00 -8.68 -0.19
CA GLY A 199 -3.52 -7.73 0.78
C GLY A 199 -2.46 -6.91 1.50
N LEU A 200 -2.89 -5.75 1.96
CA LEU A 200 -2.13 -4.75 2.70
C LEU A 200 -2.90 -4.36 3.96
N ILE A 201 -2.15 -4.01 5.00
CA ILE A 201 -2.70 -3.49 6.24
C ILE A 201 -2.03 -2.18 6.59
N GLU A 202 -2.76 -1.30 7.26
CA GLU A 202 -2.20 -0.15 7.92
C GLU A 202 -2.48 -0.18 9.43
N GLY A 203 -1.76 0.66 10.15
CA GLY A 203 -1.93 0.79 11.59
C GLY A 203 -1.69 2.22 12.02
N MET A 204 -2.72 2.84 12.58
CA MET A 204 -2.67 4.19 13.12
C MET A 204 -3.52 4.28 14.39
N LYS A 205 -3.48 5.43 15.07
CA LYS A 205 -4.17 5.64 16.34
C LYS A 205 -4.90 6.98 16.31
N ALA A 206 -6.08 7.00 16.93
CA ALA A 206 -6.74 8.24 17.34
C ALA A 206 -6.54 8.43 18.85
N TYR A 207 -6.22 9.66 19.24
CA TYR A 207 -5.94 10.05 20.62
C TYR A 207 -6.97 11.09 21.07
N ARG A 208 -7.35 11.04 22.34
CA ARG A 208 -8.15 12.08 22.99
C ARG A 208 -7.22 12.97 23.80
N GLY A 209 -7.21 14.25 23.47
CA GLY A 209 -6.49 15.27 24.23
C GLY A 209 -7.20 15.60 25.54
N GLU A 210 -6.49 16.23 26.48
CA GLU A 210 -7.07 16.68 27.76
C GLU A 210 -8.19 17.72 27.57
N ASP A 211 -8.15 18.46 26.47
CA ASP A 211 -9.18 19.41 26.04
C ASP A 211 -10.39 18.76 25.35
N GLY A 212 -10.40 17.42 25.25
CA GLY A 212 -11.48 16.63 24.66
C GLY A 212 -11.44 16.50 23.14
N ARG A 213 -10.50 17.17 22.44
CA ARG A 213 -10.30 17.02 20.99
C ARG A 213 -9.85 15.61 20.64
N VAL A 214 -10.28 15.12 19.48
CA VAL A 214 -9.80 13.84 18.95
C VAL A 214 -8.84 14.08 17.79
N LEU A 215 -7.68 13.45 17.88
CA LEU A 215 -6.50 13.73 17.05
C LEU A 215 -6.02 12.46 16.33
N LEU A 216 -5.71 12.58 15.05
CA LEU A 216 -5.02 11.56 14.24
C LEU A 216 -3.58 11.97 14.01
N PHE A 217 -2.66 11.01 14.07
CA PHE A 217 -1.23 11.25 13.85
C PHE A 217 -0.76 10.79 12.46
N ARG A 218 -0.31 11.75 11.64
CA ARG A 218 0.24 11.62 10.29
C ARG A 218 -0.58 10.70 9.35
N PRO A 219 -1.92 10.82 9.29
CA PRO A 219 -2.77 9.93 8.52
C PRO A 219 -2.42 9.89 7.01
N GLU A 220 -1.92 10.99 6.46
CA GLU A 220 -1.49 11.11 5.07
C GLU A 220 -0.34 10.13 4.76
N LEU A 221 0.59 9.94 5.70
CA LEU A 221 1.71 9.01 5.51
C LEU A 221 1.25 7.55 5.53
N ASN A 222 0.25 7.20 6.35
CA ASN A 222 -0.37 5.88 6.31
C ASN A 222 -1.06 5.64 4.95
N ALA A 223 -1.81 6.62 4.47
CA ALA A 223 -2.47 6.55 3.17
C ALA A 223 -1.47 6.38 2.02
N MET A 224 -0.39 7.17 2.01
CA MET A 224 0.67 7.09 1.01
C MET A 224 1.40 5.75 1.06
N ARG A 225 1.69 5.21 2.26
CA ARG A 225 2.34 3.91 2.40
C ARG A 225 1.45 2.77 1.91
N MET A 226 0.14 2.83 2.17
CA MET A 226 -0.81 1.87 1.58
C MET A 226 -0.81 1.96 0.05
N LYS A 227 -0.83 3.17 -0.51
CA LYS A 227 -0.80 3.38 -1.97
C LYS A 227 0.47 2.80 -2.61
N ILE A 228 1.64 3.06 -2.04
CA ILE A 228 2.92 2.48 -2.50
C ILE A 228 2.89 0.95 -2.40
N GLY A 229 2.33 0.41 -1.30
CA GLY A 229 2.11 -1.02 -1.14
C GLY A 229 1.19 -1.61 -2.21
N ALA A 230 0.13 -0.89 -2.58
CA ALA A 230 -0.85 -1.33 -3.57
C ALA A 230 -0.23 -1.40 -4.96
N GLU A 231 0.58 -0.40 -5.33
CA GLU A 231 1.38 -0.41 -6.55
C GLU A 231 2.32 -1.63 -6.58
N ARG A 232 3.01 -1.93 -5.47
CA ARG A 232 3.90 -3.10 -5.36
C ARG A 232 3.16 -4.44 -5.50
N MET A 233 1.93 -4.50 -4.98
CA MET A 233 1.10 -5.72 -4.94
C MET A 233 0.15 -5.84 -6.14
N CYS A 234 0.27 -4.96 -7.16
CA CYS A 234 -0.62 -4.88 -8.32
C CYS A 234 -2.09 -4.75 -7.90
N MET A 235 -2.39 -3.80 -7.01
CA MET A 235 -3.73 -3.53 -6.48
C MET A 235 -4.17 -2.10 -6.81
N HIS A 236 -5.46 -1.89 -7.04
CA HIS A 236 -6.04 -0.55 -6.97
C HIS A 236 -6.09 -0.10 -5.50
N SER A 237 -5.76 1.16 -5.24
CA SER A 237 -5.81 1.76 -3.89
C SER A 237 -6.78 2.92 -3.83
N PRO A 238 -7.40 3.18 -2.66
CA PRO A 238 -8.12 4.42 -2.45
C PRO A 238 -7.16 5.61 -2.58
N SER A 239 -7.68 6.75 -3.04
CA SER A 239 -6.92 8.00 -2.96
C SER A 239 -6.58 8.35 -1.50
N VAL A 240 -5.57 9.21 -1.30
CA VAL A 240 -5.22 9.71 0.05
C VAL A 240 -6.43 10.30 0.76
N HIS A 241 -7.24 11.08 0.04
CA HIS A 241 -8.47 11.66 0.56
C HIS A 241 -9.48 10.58 0.99
N GLN A 242 -9.76 9.58 0.14
CA GLN A 242 -10.69 8.50 0.47
C GLN A 242 -10.24 7.65 1.66
N PHE A 243 -8.93 7.39 1.76
CA PHE A 243 -8.36 6.70 2.92
C PHE A 243 -8.62 7.50 4.20
N ILE A 244 -8.26 8.78 4.21
CA ILE A 244 -8.40 9.64 5.38
C ILE A 244 -9.88 9.81 5.76
N GLU A 245 -10.76 9.95 4.78
CA GLU A 245 -12.20 10.06 5.01
C GLU A 245 -12.77 8.79 5.66
N GLY A 246 -12.42 7.60 5.16
CA GLY A 246 -12.84 6.34 5.77
C GLY A 246 -12.33 6.18 7.21
N VAL A 247 -11.11 6.64 7.48
CA VAL A 247 -10.53 6.69 8.84
C VAL A 247 -11.31 7.66 9.72
N LYS A 248 -11.58 8.89 9.25
CA LYS A 248 -12.36 9.90 9.99
C LYS A 248 -13.75 9.39 10.35
N GLN A 249 -14.49 8.87 9.37
CA GLN A 249 -15.83 8.32 9.60
C GLN A 249 -15.81 7.19 10.63
N THR A 250 -14.82 6.30 10.57
CA THR A 250 -14.67 5.22 11.55
C THR A 250 -14.45 5.75 12.95
N VAL A 251 -13.61 6.78 13.13
CA VAL A 251 -13.36 7.34 14.47
C VAL A 251 -14.57 8.10 14.99
N LEU A 252 -15.20 8.92 14.17
CA LEU A 252 -16.39 9.70 14.56
C LEU A 252 -17.54 8.78 14.96
N ALA A 253 -17.81 7.72 14.18
CA ALA A 253 -18.84 6.74 14.50
C ALA A 253 -18.55 5.95 15.79
N ASN A 254 -17.27 5.86 16.18
CA ASN A 254 -16.82 5.16 17.38
C ASN A 254 -16.22 6.13 18.42
N ARG A 255 -16.64 7.40 18.45
CA ARG A 255 -16.02 8.43 19.33
C ARG A 255 -16.01 8.02 20.80
N ARG A 256 -17.09 7.41 21.30
CA ARG A 256 -17.19 6.87 22.67
C ARG A 256 -16.19 5.77 23.02
N TRP A 257 -15.59 5.13 22.00
CA TRP A 257 -14.57 4.10 22.14
C TRP A 257 -13.14 4.66 22.08
N VAL A 258 -12.97 5.96 21.83
CA VAL A 258 -11.67 6.62 21.98
C VAL A 258 -11.40 6.77 23.48
N PRO A 259 -10.36 6.10 24.02
CA PRO A 259 -10.10 6.10 25.46
C PRO A 259 -9.98 7.51 26.04
N PRO A 260 -10.35 7.70 27.32
CA PRO A 260 -10.07 8.95 28.03
C PRO A 260 -8.57 9.32 27.99
N PRO A 261 -8.22 10.60 28.18
CA PRO A 261 -6.82 11.04 28.25
C PRO A 261 -6.01 10.21 29.25
N GLY A 262 -4.81 9.80 28.83
CA GLY A 262 -3.91 8.95 29.64
C GLY A 262 -4.30 7.47 29.73
N LYS A 263 -5.47 7.06 29.21
CA LYS A 263 -5.96 5.67 29.30
C LYS A 263 -5.77 4.83 28.04
N GLY A 264 -5.15 5.39 26.99
CA GLY A 264 -4.79 4.64 25.79
C GLY A 264 -5.12 5.40 24.49
N SER A 265 -5.43 4.64 23.45
CA SER A 265 -5.81 5.18 22.13
C SER A 265 -6.80 4.25 21.42
N LEU A 266 -7.56 4.78 20.46
CA LEU A 266 -8.30 3.94 19.52
C LEU A 266 -7.37 3.53 18.39
N TYR A 267 -6.92 2.28 18.37
CA TYR A 267 -6.13 1.75 17.29
C TYR A 267 -7.02 1.46 16.08
N LEU A 268 -6.64 2.02 14.94
CA LEU A 268 -7.35 1.90 13.68
C LEU A 268 -6.60 0.94 12.76
N ARG A 269 -7.34 0.04 12.15
CA ARG A 269 -6.85 -0.97 11.21
C ARG A 269 -7.52 -0.78 9.85
N PRO A 270 -6.93 0.06 8.97
CA PRO A 270 -7.25 0.04 7.56
C PRO A 270 -6.71 -1.24 6.91
N LEU A 271 -7.54 -1.89 6.11
CA LEU A 271 -7.26 -3.09 5.33
C LEU A 271 -7.53 -2.78 3.86
N LEU A 272 -6.67 -3.25 2.97
CA LEU A 272 -6.92 -3.27 1.54
C LEU A 272 -6.63 -4.68 1.02
N PHE A 273 -7.61 -5.34 0.41
CA PHE A 273 -7.47 -6.73 0.00
C PHE A 273 -8.23 -7.06 -1.27
N GLY A 274 -7.71 -8.00 -2.06
CA GLY A 274 -8.37 -8.52 -3.27
C GLY A 274 -9.59 -9.37 -2.91
N SER A 275 -10.78 -8.78 -2.99
CA SER A 275 -12.08 -9.42 -2.70
C SER A 275 -12.66 -10.14 -3.91
N GLY A 276 -12.23 -9.79 -5.13
CA GLY A 276 -12.68 -10.41 -6.36
C GLY A 276 -12.25 -11.87 -6.50
N ALA A 277 -13.12 -12.71 -7.05
CA ALA A 277 -12.85 -14.12 -7.30
C ALA A 277 -11.83 -14.32 -8.43
N SER A 278 -10.79 -15.12 -8.18
CA SER A 278 -9.81 -15.56 -9.17
C SER A 278 -9.16 -16.88 -8.75
N LEU A 279 -9.18 -17.87 -9.65
CA LEU A 279 -8.44 -19.14 -9.48
C LEU A 279 -7.08 -19.14 -10.20
N GLY A 280 -6.85 -18.16 -11.06
CA GLY A 280 -5.54 -17.94 -11.68
C GLY A 280 -4.70 -17.01 -10.81
N VAL A 281 -3.38 -17.21 -10.84
CA VAL A 281 -2.43 -16.27 -10.23
C VAL A 281 -2.39 -14.99 -11.05
N ALA A 282 -3.22 -14.03 -10.66
CA ALA A 282 -3.37 -12.73 -11.30
C ALA A 282 -3.85 -11.70 -10.26
N ALA A 283 -3.77 -10.41 -10.61
CA ALA A 283 -4.37 -9.36 -9.81
C ALA A 283 -5.89 -9.56 -9.70
N ALA A 284 -6.45 -9.37 -8.51
CA ALA A 284 -7.88 -9.48 -8.28
C ALA A 284 -8.68 -8.47 -9.14
N SER A 285 -9.89 -8.86 -9.52
CA SER A 285 -10.81 -8.03 -10.30
C SER A 285 -11.53 -6.95 -9.48
N GLU A 286 -11.57 -7.11 -8.16
CA GLU A 286 -12.20 -6.21 -7.20
C GLU A 286 -11.36 -6.19 -5.92
N TYR A 287 -11.26 -5.02 -5.29
CA TYR A 287 -10.61 -4.80 -4.02
C TYR A 287 -11.58 -4.17 -3.03
N THR A 288 -11.45 -4.52 -1.76
CA THR A 288 -12.19 -3.89 -0.66
C THR A 288 -11.21 -3.12 0.22
N PHE A 289 -11.54 -1.87 0.52
CA PHE A 289 -10.91 -1.07 1.55
C PHE A 289 -11.83 -1.02 2.77
N LEU A 290 -11.35 -1.45 3.93
CA LEU A 290 -12.12 -1.54 5.16
C LEU A 290 -11.34 -0.91 6.31
N VAL A 291 -12.01 -0.17 7.19
CA VAL A 291 -11.39 0.38 8.39
C VAL A 291 -12.22 -0.01 9.61
N PHE A 292 -11.58 -0.56 10.63
CA PHE A 292 -12.17 -0.80 11.94
C PHE A 292 -11.28 -0.28 13.05
N GLY A 293 -11.85 -0.08 14.25
CA GLY A 293 -11.14 0.38 15.44
C GLY A 293 -11.22 -0.60 16.61
N SER A 294 -10.24 -0.53 17.50
CA SER A 294 -10.26 -1.18 18.82
C SER A 294 -9.55 -0.28 19.83
N PRO A 295 -10.14 0.02 21.00
CA PRO A 295 -9.40 0.66 22.08
C PRO A 295 -8.23 -0.24 22.51
N VAL A 296 -7.06 0.36 22.71
CA VAL A 296 -5.84 -0.33 23.13
C VAL A 296 -4.98 0.54 24.03
N GLN A 297 -4.13 -0.10 24.82
CA GLN A 297 -3.05 0.54 25.55
C GLN A 297 -1.68 0.03 25.03
N ASN A 298 -0.87 -0.54 25.91
CA ASN A 298 0.49 -0.99 25.60
C ASN A 298 0.46 -2.27 24.73
N TYR A 299 1.33 -2.30 23.72
CA TYR A 299 1.47 -3.46 22.84
C TYR A 299 2.11 -4.66 23.55
N PHE A 300 3.14 -4.39 24.36
CA PHE A 300 3.82 -5.42 25.13
C PHE A 300 3.11 -5.62 26.48
N LYS A 301 2.84 -6.87 26.84
CA LYS A 301 2.16 -7.23 28.09
C LYS A 301 2.89 -6.74 29.34
N GLU A 302 4.20 -6.53 29.22
CA GLU A 302 5.06 -6.04 30.29
C GLU A 302 4.92 -4.52 30.51
N GLY A 303 3.99 -3.85 29.81
CA GLY A 303 3.69 -2.45 29.97
C GLY A 303 4.83 -1.56 29.48
N THR A 304 5.44 -0.82 30.41
CA THR A 304 6.63 0.01 30.17
C THR A 304 7.94 -0.74 30.41
N ALA A 305 7.90 -2.04 30.73
CA ALA A 305 9.14 -2.80 30.90
C ALA A 305 9.93 -2.85 29.59
N ALA A 306 11.24 -2.86 29.73
CA ALA A 306 12.14 -2.90 28.60
C ALA A 306 12.17 -4.30 27.96
N LEU A 307 12.21 -4.34 26.64
CA LEU A 307 12.19 -5.59 25.87
C LEU A 307 13.48 -6.38 26.07
N ASN A 308 13.37 -7.71 26.08
CA ASN A 308 14.52 -8.59 25.85
C ASN A 308 14.38 -9.24 24.47
N LEU A 309 15.38 -9.09 23.60
CA LEU A 309 15.31 -9.58 22.23
C LEU A 309 16.29 -10.72 22.00
N TYR A 310 15.89 -11.61 21.09
CA TYR A 310 16.75 -12.65 20.54
C TYR A 310 17.11 -12.31 19.09
N VAL A 311 18.38 -12.44 18.72
CA VAL A 311 18.80 -12.30 17.32
C VAL A 311 18.54 -13.62 16.60
N GLU A 312 17.69 -13.60 15.56
CA GLU A 312 17.49 -14.75 14.67
C GLU A 312 18.60 -14.81 13.62
N GLU A 313 19.35 -15.91 13.62
CA GLU A 313 20.57 -16.09 12.82
C GLU A 313 20.33 -16.83 11.51
N VAL A 314 19.21 -17.56 11.38
CA VAL A 314 18.98 -18.50 10.28
C VAL A 314 17.86 -18.02 9.35
N ILE A 315 16.75 -17.56 9.93
CA ILE A 315 15.56 -17.22 9.17
C ILE A 315 15.44 -15.70 9.06
N PRO A 316 15.72 -15.09 7.90
CA PRO A 316 15.53 -13.65 7.72
C PRO A 316 14.04 -13.29 7.65
N ARG A 317 13.73 -12.03 7.97
CA ARG A 317 12.36 -11.50 7.90
C ARG A 317 11.89 -11.24 6.47
N ALA A 318 12.82 -10.76 5.64
CA ALA A 318 12.57 -10.31 4.29
C ALA A 318 13.82 -10.51 3.42
N TYR A 319 13.65 -10.43 2.10
CA TYR A 319 14.70 -10.57 1.11
C TYR A 319 14.69 -9.37 0.17
N LEU A 320 15.85 -8.99 -0.36
CA LEU A 320 15.94 -7.95 -1.38
C LEU A 320 15.11 -8.34 -2.61
N GLY A 321 14.34 -7.40 -3.13
CA GLY A 321 13.37 -7.68 -4.21
C GLY A 321 12.07 -8.35 -3.74
N GLY A 322 11.94 -8.69 -2.46
CA GLY A 322 10.69 -9.17 -1.87
C GLY A 322 9.67 -8.05 -1.63
N THR A 323 8.83 -8.24 -0.61
CA THR A 323 7.79 -7.29 -0.18
C THR A 323 8.08 -6.69 1.19
N GLY A 324 9.29 -6.86 1.74
CA GLY A 324 9.68 -6.41 3.08
C GLY A 324 9.48 -4.92 3.33
N GLY A 325 9.77 -4.09 2.32
CA GLY A 325 9.60 -2.63 2.38
C GLY A 325 8.15 -2.12 2.23
N VAL A 326 7.17 -3.00 2.06
CA VAL A 326 5.74 -2.64 2.03
C VAL A 326 4.97 -3.39 3.11
N LYS A 327 3.84 -2.84 3.56
CA LYS A 327 3.07 -3.40 4.69
C LYS A 327 2.11 -4.52 4.25
N ALA A 328 2.62 -5.47 3.47
CA ALA A 328 1.88 -6.61 2.93
C ALA A 328 1.63 -7.68 3.99
N ILE A 329 0.45 -8.32 3.93
CA ILE A 329 0.08 -9.37 4.89
C ILE A 329 1.00 -10.60 4.79
N SER A 330 1.55 -10.85 3.60
CA SER A 330 2.47 -11.96 3.31
C SER A 330 3.74 -11.92 4.16
N ASN A 331 4.09 -10.75 4.72
CA ASN A 331 5.31 -10.57 5.51
C ASN A 331 5.16 -11.06 6.96
N TYR A 332 3.93 -11.24 7.44
CA TYR A 332 3.67 -11.51 8.86
C TYR A 332 3.50 -13.00 9.17
N GLY A 333 3.01 -13.79 8.22
CA GLY A 333 2.87 -15.24 8.38
C GLY A 333 4.20 -15.99 8.55
N PRO A 334 5.21 -15.75 7.68
CA PRO A 334 6.47 -16.50 7.71
C PRO A 334 7.26 -16.39 9.02
N VAL A 335 7.09 -15.30 9.77
CA VAL A 335 7.85 -15.03 11.00
C VAL A 335 7.22 -15.61 12.27
N LEU A 336 5.97 -16.10 12.21
CA LEU A 336 5.22 -16.54 13.40
C LEU A 336 5.90 -17.69 14.16
N GLU A 337 6.49 -18.64 13.44
CA GLU A 337 7.18 -19.79 14.04
C GLU A 337 8.40 -19.31 14.85
N VAL A 338 9.21 -18.44 14.24
CA VAL A 338 10.40 -17.85 14.86
C VAL A 338 10.04 -17.07 16.11
N MET A 339 9.03 -16.19 16.02
CA MET A 339 8.53 -15.43 17.16
C MET A 339 8.02 -16.33 18.28
N ARG A 340 7.31 -17.42 17.95
CA ARG A 340 6.83 -18.40 18.94
C ARG A 340 8.00 -19.06 19.69
N ARG A 341 9.05 -19.48 18.97
CA ARG A 341 10.25 -20.09 19.60
C ARG A 341 10.98 -19.12 20.53
N ALA A 342 11.10 -17.85 20.13
CA ALA A 342 11.71 -16.83 20.96
C ALA A 342 10.88 -16.60 22.24
N LYS A 343 9.56 -16.47 22.11
CA LYS A 343 8.65 -16.34 23.27
C LYS A 343 8.71 -17.54 24.21
N SER A 344 8.76 -18.78 23.70
CA SER A 344 8.90 -19.97 24.55
C SER A 344 10.21 -20.02 25.33
N ARG A 345 11.21 -19.24 24.92
CA ARG A 345 12.51 -19.09 25.60
C ARG A 345 12.56 -17.87 26.52
N GLY A 346 11.45 -17.15 26.69
CA GLY A 346 11.35 -15.97 27.54
C GLY A 346 11.80 -14.65 26.90
N PHE A 347 11.93 -14.61 25.55
CA PHE A 347 12.20 -13.36 24.83
C PHE A 347 10.91 -12.62 24.46
N SER A 348 10.91 -11.28 24.55
CA SER A 348 9.80 -10.42 24.17
C SER A 348 9.54 -10.47 22.67
N ASP A 349 10.60 -10.41 21.86
CA ASP A 349 10.54 -10.45 20.39
C ASP A 349 11.88 -10.84 19.73
N VAL A 350 11.93 -10.79 18.41
CA VAL A 350 13.04 -11.26 17.57
C VAL A 350 13.63 -10.09 16.78
N LEU A 351 14.94 -9.90 16.87
CA LEU A 351 15.72 -9.03 16.01
C LEU A 351 16.25 -9.84 14.81
N TYR A 352 15.94 -9.40 13.60
CA TYR A 352 16.32 -10.10 12.37
C TYR A 352 17.61 -9.52 11.78
N LEU A 353 18.39 -10.41 11.19
CA LEU A 353 19.53 -10.07 10.34
C LEU A 353 19.14 -10.03 8.87
N ASP A 354 19.92 -9.30 8.08
CA ASP A 354 19.76 -9.23 6.63
C ASP A 354 19.94 -10.60 5.98
N ALA A 355 19.12 -10.89 4.96
CA ALA A 355 19.16 -12.18 4.28
C ALA A 355 20.41 -12.41 3.42
N ASP A 356 21.09 -11.35 2.99
CA ASP A 356 22.19 -11.41 2.03
C ASP A 356 23.50 -11.86 2.70
N THR A 357 23.84 -11.20 3.81
CA THR A 357 25.10 -11.43 4.52
C THR A 357 24.92 -12.08 5.88
N GLY A 358 23.74 -11.98 6.49
CA GLY A 358 23.48 -12.45 7.85
C GLY A 358 24.33 -11.73 8.91
N LYS A 359 24.70 -10.48 8.67
CA LYS A 359 25.64 -9.71 9.50
C LYS A 359 25.09 -8.38 9.97
N ASN A 360 24.07 -7.85 9.31
CA ASN A 360 23.50 -6.55 9.60
C ASN A 360 22.12 -6.70 10.21
N ILE A 361 21.83 -5.91 11.24
CA ILE A 361 20.51 -5.88 11.85
C ILE A 361 19.52 -5.12 10.95
N GLU A 362 18.26 -5.59 10.92
CA GLU A 362 17.20 -4.96 10.13
C GLU A 362 16.03 -4.47 11.01
N GLU A 363 15.16 -5.38 11.46
CA GLU A 363 13.93 -5.06 12.16
C GLU A 363 13.67 -6.02 13.33
N VAL A 364 12.80 -5.58 14.24
CA VAL A 364 12.27 -6.39 15.33
C VAL A 364 10.83 -6.79 14.99
N SER A 365 10.65 -7.93 14.33
CA SER A 365 9.37 -8.49 13.82
C SER A 365 8.42 -7.53 13.09
N ALA A 366 7.81 -6.59 13.82
CA ALA A 366 6.88 -5.56 13.33
C ALA A 366 7.25 -4.13 13.75
N ALA A 367 8.50 -3.90 14.17
CA ALA A 367 9.03 -2.61 14.62
C ALA A 367 10.43 -2.34 14.05
N ASN A 368 10.75 -1.06 13.83
CA ASN A 368 12.10 -0.62 13.46
C ASN A 368 12.98 -0.48 14.71
N ILE A 369 14.30 -0.63 14.58
CA ILE A 369 15.26 -0.55 15.69
C ILE A 369 16.20 0.65 15.57
N PHE A 370 16.63 1.18 16.71
CA PHE A 370 17.58 2.29 16.84
C PHE A 370 18.61 2.00 17.93
N LEU A 371 19.85 2.46 17.71
CA LEU A 371 20.97 2.39 18.65
C LEU A 371 21.41 3.82 18.99
N VAL A 372 21.56 4.13 20.27
CA VAL A 372 22.14 5.40 20.74
C VAL A 372 23.60 5.19 21.10
N LYS A 373 24.49 5.98 20.48
CA LYS A 373 25.95 5.93 20.65
C LYS A 373 26.45 7.36 20.90
N GLY A 374 26.55 7.77 22.18
CA GLY A 374 26.80 9.16 22.53
C GLY A 374 25.78 10.10 21.89
N ASN A 375 26.24 11.09 21.13
CA ASN A 375 25.37 12.06 20.42
C ASN A 375 24.84 11.56 19.06
N THR A 376 25.08 10.29 18.69
CA THR A 376 24.65 9.74 17.41
C THR A 376 23.60 8.65 17.61
N ILE A 377 22.48 8.77 16.89
CA ILE A 377 21.43 7.76 16.82
C ILE A 377 21.53 7.06 15.47
N VAL A 378 21.74 5.75 15.48
CA VAL A 378 21.93 4.92 14.30
C VAL A 378 20.69 4.03 14.09
N THR A 379 20.24 3.90 12.85
CA THR A 379 19.16 2.97 12.49
C THR A 379 19.42 2.35 11.11
N PRO A 380 19.01 1.10 10.88
CA PRO A 380 19.01 0.50 9.55
C PRO A 380 18.30 1.38 8.51
N ALA A 381 18.95 1.62 7.36
CA ALA A 381 18.36 2.38 6.25
C ALA A 381 17.18 1.63 5.60
N THR A 382 16.13 2.34 5.19
CA THR A 382 14.91 1.73 4.61
C THR A 382 15.06 1.39 3.12
N SER A 383 16.11 0.64 2.76
CA SER A 383 16.40 0.24 1.38
C SER A 383 16.00 -1.22 1.13
N GLY A 384 14.77 -1.42 0.63
CA GLY A 384 14.30 -2.71 0.10
C GLY A 384 13.62 -3.62 1.13
N THR A 385 14.37 -4.13 2.11
CA THR A 385 13.89 -5.14 3.07
C THR A 385 13.24 -4.55 4.31
N ILE A 386 13.46 -3.27 4.60
CA ILE A 386 13.00 -2.60 5.82
C ILE A 386 11.81 -1.68 5.50
N LEU A 387 10.73 -1.84 6.24
CA LEU A 387 9.53 -1.03 6.17
C LEU A 387 9.82 0.39 6.69
N GLY A 388 9.52 1.39 5.88
CA GLY A 388 9.53 2.80 6.27
C GLY A 388 8.47 3.11 7.34
N GLY A 389 8.82 2.92 8.61
CA GLY A 389 7.95 3.23 9.73
C GLY A 389 7.64 4.73 9.84
N ILE A 390 6.38 5.08 10.10
CA ILE A 390 5.98 6.47 10.34
C ILE A 390 6.49 6.94 11.70
N THR A 391 6.44 6.07 12.72
CA THR A 391 7.08 6.34 14.02
C THR A 391 8.59 6.51 13.85
N ARG A 392 9.26 5.60 13.12
CA ARG A 392 10.69 5.72 12.76
C ARG A 392 11.00 7.09 12.17
N LYS A 393 10.28 7.49 11.12
CA LYS A 393 10.45 8.80 10.47
C LYS A 393 10.26 9.96 11.46
N SER A 394 9.23 9.89 12.30
CA SER A 394 8.94 10.96 13.27
C SER A 394 10.00 11.06 14.36
N ILE A 395 10.55 9.94 14.83
CA ILE A 395 11.64 9.92 15.80
C ILE A 395 12.93 10.49 15.21
N ILE A 396 13.25 10.20 13.95
CA ILE A 396 14.39 10.83 13.27
C ILE A 396 14.22 12.34 13.23
N GLU A 397 13.04 12.82 12.83
CA GLU A 397 12.74 14.26 12.78
C GLU A 397 12.80 14.93 14.17
N ILE A 398 12.34 14.27 15.25
CA ILE A 398 12.45 14.78 16.62
C ILE A 398 13.92 14.78 17.09
N ALA A 399 14.66 13.71 16.82
CA ALA A 399 16.06 13.60 17.25
C ALA A 399 16.93 14.69 16.62
N LEU A 400 16.71 15.02 15.35
CA LEU A 400 17.40 16.11 14.66
C LEU A 400 17.08 17.47 15.29
N ASP A 401 15.82 17.74 15.65
CA ASP A 401 15.43 18.98 16.34
C ASP A 401 16.12 19.13 17.70
N LEU A 402 16.37 18.01 18.38
CA LEU A 402 17.08 17.98 19.68
C LEU A 402 18.61 18.09 19.53
N GLY A 403 19.14 18.15 18.31
CA GLY A 403 20.58 18.28 18.04
C GLY A 403 21.35 16.97 18.01
N TYR A 404 20.68 15.81 18.00
CA TYR A 404 21.34 14.53 17.77
C TYR A 404 21.74 14.37 16.31
N LYS A 405 22.87 13.69 16.06
CA LYS A 405 23.20 13.22 14.72
C LYS A 405 22.40 11.93 14.45
N VAL A 406 21.74 11.84 13.30
CA VAL A 406 21.06 10.60 12.89
C VAL A 406 21.78 9.98 11.69
N GLU A 407 22.08 8.69 11.79
CA GLU A 407 22.68 7.90 10.72
C GLU A 407 21.73 6.78 10.26
N GLU A 408 21.28 6.86 9.02
CA GLU A 408 20.55 5.80 8.34
C GLU A 408 21.52 5.02 7.44
N ARG A 409 21.93 3.81 7.87
CA ARG A 409 22.93 2.99 7.16
C ARG A 409 22.75 1.51 7.44
N SER A 410 23.54 0.66 6.79
CA SER A 410 23.68 -0.73 7.24
C SER A 410 24.34 -0.75 8.62
N VAL A 411 23.85 -1.59 9.52
CA VAL A 411 24.32 -1.67 10.90
C VAL A 411 24.75 -3.12 11.20
N PRO A 412 26.06 -3.39 11.27
CA PRO A 412 26.58 -4.69 11.70
C PRO A 412 26.04 -5.07 13.09
N VAL A 413 25.71 -6.34 13.29
CA VAL A 413 25.22 -6.89 14.56
C VAL A 413 26.23 -6.70 15.69
N GLU A 414 27.52 -6.61 15.37
CA GLU A 414 28.59 -6.34 16.32
C GLU A 414 28.47 -4.96 16.98
N GLU A 415 27.92 -3.96 16.28
CA GLU A 415 27.72 -2.60 16.83
C GLU A 415 26.71 -2.58 17.98
N LEU A 416 25.93 -3.64 18.19
CA LEU A 416 25.06 -3.78 19.36
C LEU A 416 25.82 -3.67 20.68
N LYS A 417 27.13 -3.98 20.72
CA LYS A 417 27.96 -3.86 21.92
C LYS A 417 28.41 -2.43 22.21
N GLU A 418 28.29 -1.55 21.24
CA GLU A 418 28.75 -0.15 21.32
C GLU A 418 27.61 0.82 21.69
N ALA A 419 26.36 0.34 21.70
CA ALA A 419 25.19 1.14 22.02
C ALA A 419 25.01 1.29 23.53
N GLU A 420 24.68 2.50 23.96
CA GLU A 420 24.31 2.82 25.35
C GLU A 420 22.83 2.54 25.61
N GLU A 421 21.99 2.86 24.63
CA GLU A 421 20.56 2.59 24.62
C GLU A 421 20.18 1.91 23.30
N VAL A 422 19.19 1.04 23.37
CA VAL A 422 18.54 0.47 22.18
C VAL A 422 17.03 0.63 22.36
N PHE A 423 16.34 1.00 21.29
CA PHE A 423 14.88 1.12 21.32
C PHE A 423 14.24 0.73 19.99
N CYS A 424 12.99 0.32 20.10
CA CYS A 424 12.14 -0.06 18.97
C CYS A 424 11.07 1.00 18.72
N THR A 425 10.66 1.16 17.46
CA THR A 425 9.58 2.07 17.08
C THR A 425 8.53 1.40 16.21
N GLY A 426 7.26 1.71 16.45
CA GLY A 426 6.13 1.28 15.63
C GLY A 426 4.81 1.82 16.16
N THR A 427 3.75 1.86 15.36
CA THR A 427 2.46 2.42 15.81
C THR A 427 1.93 1.72 17.06
N ALA A 428 2.01 0.39 17.10
CA ALA A 428 1.51 -0.39 18.22
C ALA A 428 2.40 -0.20 19.46
N ALA A 429 3.70 -0.42 19.30
CA ALA A 429 4.71 -0.32 20.37
C ALA A 429 4.98 1.12 20.86
N GLY A 430 4.71 2.14 20.05
CA GLY A 430 5.18 3.50 20.29
C GLY A 430 6.71 3.56 20.16
N VAL A 431 7.37 4.06 21.19
CA VAL A 431 8.82 3.99 21.40
C VAL A 431 9.05 3.10 22.61
N ALA A 432 9.67 1.93 22.41
CA ALA A 432 9.85 0.93 23.45
C ALA A 432 11.35 0.68 23.69
N SER A 433 11.81 0.86 24.93
CA SER A 433 13.18 0.57 25.32
C SER A 433 13.48 -0.93 25.21
N VAL A 434 14.70 -1.26 24.79
CA VAL A 434 15.24 -2.62 24.79
C VAL A 434 16.25 -2.70 25.91
N GLY A 435 15.98 -3.54 26.92
CA GLY A 435 16.85 -3.71 28.07
C GLY A 435 17.97 -4.71 27.82
N SER A 436 17.77 -5.67 26.91
CA SER A 436 18.85 -6.58 26.50
C SER A 436 18.63 -7.21 25.14
N ILE A 437 19.72 -7.56 24.47
CA ILE A 437 19.71 -8.36 23.24
C ILE A 437 20.65 -9.55 23.42
N THR A 438 20.18 -10.74 23.06
CA THR A 438 21.00 -11.98 23.07
C THR A 438 21.36 -12.41 21.66
N PHE A 439 22.66 -12.48 21.39
CA PHE A 439 23.23 -12.94 20.11
C PHE A 439 24.32 -13.99 20.38
N LYS A 440 24.25 -15.16 19.74
CA LYS A 440 25.22 -16.26 19.93
C LYS A 440 25.52 -16.57 21.40
N ASN A 441 24.46 -16.69 22.21
CA ASN A 441 24.50 -16.92 23.67
C ASN A 441 25.19 -15.81 24.49
N THR A 442 25.56 -14.69 23.87
CA THR A 442 26.04 -13.50 24.57
C THR A 442 24.90 -12.53 24.74
N ARG A 443 24.58 -12.19 26.00
CA ARG A 443 23.59 -11.18 26.33
C ARG A 443 24.27 -9.84 26.54
N THR A 444 23.84 -8.83 25.80
CA THR A 444 24.22 -7.42 26.01
C THR A 444 23.06 -6.71 26.69
N GLU A 445 23.36 -5.92 27.71
CA GLU A 445 22.38 -5.11 28.45
C GLU A 445 22.55 -3.63 28.11
N TYR A 446 21.44 -2.88 28.14
CA TYR A 446 21.38 -1.47 27.76
C TYR A 446 20.76 -0.63 28.87
N LYS A 447 21.04 0.67 28.85
CA LYS A 447 20.43 1.63 29.79
C LYS A 447 18.92 1.70 29.55
N VAL A 448 18.16 1.64 30.64
CA VAL A 448 16.70 1.76 30.67
C VAL A 448 16.29 2.64 31.86
N GLY A 449 15.10 3.22 31.81
CA GLY A 449 14.56 4.05 32.88
C GLY A 449 14.49 5.53 32.52
N ASP A 450 14.56 6.39 33.54
CA ASP A 450 14.35 7.82 33.40
C ASP A 450 15.62 8.58 33.01
N GLY A 451 15.45 9.71 32.32
CA GLY A 451 16.53 10.62 31.91
C GLY A 451 17.33 10.17 30.68
N ILE A 452 16.92 9.09 30.03
CA ILE A 452 17.58 8.53 28.84
C ILE A 452 17.01 9.13 27.54
N VAL A 453 17.77 9.06 26.44
CA VAL A 453 17.38 9.61 25.13
C VAL A 453 16.06 9.00 24.65
N THR A 454 15.91 7.69 24.82
CA THR A 454 14.70 6.95 24.45
C THR A 454 13.43 7.52 25.11
N GLN A 455 13.51 7.86 26.40
CA GLN A 455 12.37 8.42 27.13
C GLN A 455 12.04 9.83 26.63
N GLN A 456 13.06 10.67 26.41
CA GLN A 456 12.88 12.03 25.90
C GLN A 456 12.16 12.01 24.54
N LEU A 457 12.62 11.17 23.62
CA LEU A 457 12.02 10.98 22.29
C LEU A 457 10.57 10.48 22.39
N ARG A 458 10.30 9.52 23.28
CA ARG A 458 8.96 9.00 23.56
C ARG A 458 8.03 10.09 24.06
N SER A 459 8.45 10.86 25.05
CA SER A 459 7.63 11.92 25.68
C SER A 459 7.24 13.00 24.68
N ILE A 460 8.17 13.42 23.82
CA ILE A 460 7.88 14.41 22.78
C ILE A 460 6.88 13.86 21.77
N LEU A 461 7.11 12.64 21.26
CA LEU A 461 6.20 12.02 20.30
C LEU A 461 4.79 11.86 20.87
N VAL A 462 4.67 11.33 22.09
CA VAL A 462 3.36 11.14 22.75
C VAL A 462 2.69 12.49 22.98
N GLY A 463 3.43 13.49 23.45
CA GLY A 463 2.87 14.81 23.70
C GLY A 463 2.33 15.48 22.42
N ILE A 464 3.00 15.30 21.27
CA ILE A 464 2.48 15.75 19.98
C ILE A 464 1.20 14.95 19.63
N GLN A 465 1.22 13.63 19.78
CA GLN A 465 0.08 12.76 19.46
C GLN A 465 -1.17 13.06 20.29
N THR A 466 -1.01 13.47 21.55
CA THR A 466 -2.10 13.82 22.46
C THR A 466 -2.41 15.32 22.47
N GLY A 467 -1.66 16.14 21.75
CA GLY A 467 -1.83 17.60 21.68
C GLY A 467 -1.35 18.36 22.92
N SER A 468 -0.63 17.71 23.85
CA SER A 468 -0.03 18.39 25.02
C SER A 468 1.27 19.11 24.70
N ILE A 469 1.90 18.78 23.57
CA ILE A 469 3.02 19.52 22.98
C ILE A 469 2.55 20.10 21.66
N GLN A 470 2.88 21.36 21.40
CA GLN A 470 2.55 22.03 20.16
C GLN A 470 3.16 21.27 18.96
N ASP A 471 2.31 20.95 17.99
CA ASP A 471 2.74 20.42 16.72
C ASP A 471 3.24 21.56 15.81
N THR A 472 4.53 21.58 15.53
CA THR A 472 5.19 22.57 14.67
C THR A 472 5.40 22.08 13.24
N LYS A 473 4.99 20.83 12.93
CA LYS A 473 5.26 20.15 11.66
C LYS A 473 3.99 19.67 10.94
N ASP A 474 2.83 20.09 11.41
CA ASP A 474 1.51 19.72 10.88
C ASP A 474 1.34 18.18 10.78
N TRP A 475 1.80 17.47 11.79
CA TRP A 475 1.66 16.02 11.92
C TRP A 475 0.29 15.58 12.42
N VAL A 476 -0.45 16.45 13.11
CA VAL A 476 -1.68 16.11 13.78
C VAL A 476 -2.88 16.65 13.01
N LEU A 477 -3.82 15.76 12.70
CA LEU A 477 -5.11 16.10 12.12
C LEU A 477 -6.20 16.01 13.17
N GLN A 478 -6.79 17.16 13.53
CA GLN A 478 -7.99 17.19 14.38
C GLN A 478 -9.21 16.71 13.58
N ILE A 479 -10.05 15.87 14.21
CA ILE A 479 -11.23 15.29 13.57
C ILE A 479 -12.54 15.56 14.29
N ALA A 480 -12.50 15.87 15.59
CA ALA A 480 -13.63 16.28 16.41
C ALA A 480 -13.17 17.31 17.44
#